data_AF-A0A453KP82-F1
#
_entry.id   AF-A0A453KP82-F1
#
_cell.length_a   1.000
_cell.length_b   1.000
_cell.length_c   1.000
_cell.angle_alpha   90.00
_cell.angle_beta   90.00
_cell.angle_gamma   90.00
#
_symmetry.space_group_name_H-M   'P 1'
#
loop_
_entity.id
_entity.type
_entity.pdbx_description
1 polymer ?
#
loop_
_entity_poly.entity_id
_entity_poly.type
_entity_poly.pdbx_seq_one_letter_code
_entity_poly.pdbx_strand_id
1 'polypeptide(L)'
;MDSRRRPAGFLTQANALLRKNLCLQKRNLKTNIGITIFPILICVLLLVLQNIINNELDKPKYNCGCACVDTDMYGTCRKRECGVQYSTLEQVWSCAIPSPPRWPALIQVPQPQFRAVRTVSQPFDDLPDPSCRDSLSCPASVLITGKDRGFAESVAGGLFPVFAPTLNVTDYLDALSRIVVGSDTIPGYTQLVEPAFSSSDTLYLLQPQCVPFLSQTISYNARGIPLQLNIQCVEGVLLWRESTSVINDELLKGYIQRGGKTNEFIAAGYDFLSSTEYGLGINVWYNSTYGGKTAFSFIAALRVPRLVNAVSNAYLKYIRGPGMEVLLEYVKDMPKVGTSYRFDLSSLISPLFFTWIVELLFPVMLTYLVYEKQQKLKIMMKMQGLKDGPYWMISYGYFFVLSV
;
A
#
# COMPACT_ATOMS: atom_id res chain seq x y z
N MET A 1 16.38 -23.78 84.49
CA MET A 1 17.08 -22.77 83.66
C MET A 1 16.88 -23.16 82.21
N ASP A 2 15.86 -22.60 81.55
CA ASP A 2 15.61 -22.83 80.13
C ASP A 2 16.64 -22.07 79.29
N SER A 3 17.49 -22.81 78.60
CA SER A 3 18.38 -22.26 77.57
C SER A 3 17.52 -21.77 76.40
N ARG A 4 17.33 -20.45 76.29
CA ARG A 4 16.74 -19.82 75.10
C ARG A 4 17.67 -20.07 73.91
N ARG A 5 17.38 -21.13 73.13
CA ARG A 5 17.99 -21.35 71.82
C ARG A 5 17.74 -20.11 70.95
N ARG A 6 18.80 -19.38 70.61
CA ARG A 6 18.71 -18.24 69.68
C ARG A 6 18.18 -18.75 68.33
N PRO A 7 17.23 -18.04 67.71
CA PRO A 7 16.77 -18.39 66.36
C PRO A 7 17.97 -18.33 65.39
N ALA A 8 18.05 -19.29 64.48
CA ALA A 8 19.08 -19.33 63.45
C ALA A 8 19.05 -18.03 62.61
N GLY A 9 20.23 -17.53 62.24
CA GLY A 9 20.35 -16.32 61.43
C GLY A 9 19.78 -16.50 60.02
N PHE A 10 19.44 -15.39 59.37
CA PHE A 10 18.86 -15.39 58.02
C PHE A 10 19.75 -16.11 57.00
N LEU A 11 21.08 -15.89 57.02
CA LEU A 11 22.02 -16.59 56.13
C LEU A 11 22.03 -18.11 56.31
N THR A 12 21.96 -18.59 57.55
CA THR A 12 21.91 -20.04 57.83
C THR A 12 20.61 -20.66 57.34
N GLN A 13 19.48 -19.94 57.48
CA GLN A 13 18.19 -20.37 56.94
C GLN A 13 18.18 -20.37 55.40
N ALA A 14 18.76 -19.35 54.78
CA ALA A 14 18.90 -19.24 53.34
C ALA A 14 19.77 -20.36 52.74
N ASN A 15 20.94 -20.64 53.31
CA ASN A 15 21.80 -21.72 52.85
C ASN A 15 21.13 -23.11 52.95
N ALA A 16 20.38 -23.35 54.04
CA ALA A 16 19.63 -24.60 54.20
C ALA A 16 18.51 -24.76 53.15
N LEU A 17 17.74 -23.70 52.90
CA LEU A 17 16.69 -23.66 51.87
C LEU A 17 17.27 -23.82 50.45
N LEU A 18 18.39 -23.17 50.15
CA LEU A 18 19.06 -23.29 48.86
C LEU A 18 19.57 -24.71 48.61
N ARG A 19 20.22 -25.34 49.60
CA ARG A 19 20.66 -26.75 49.49
C ARG A 19 19.50 -27.71 49.28
N LYS A 20 18.38 -27.49 49.97
CA LYS A 20 17.15 -28.27 49.77
C LYS A 20 16.63 -28.11 48.34
N ASN A 21 16.50 -26.88 47.86
CA ASN A 21 15.96 -26.59 46.53
C ASN A 21 16.86 -27.17 45.43
N LEU A 22 18.19 -27.04 45.56
CA LEU A 22 19.19 -27.66 44.70
C LEU A 22 19.10 -29.19 44.71
N CYS A 23 18.93 -29.80 45.88
CA CYS A 23 18.81 -31.25 45.99
C CYS A 23 17.53 -31.77 45.32
N LEU A 24 16.42 -31.02 45.43
CA LEU A 24 15.18 -31.35 44.72
C LEU A 24 15.34 -31.18 43.20
N GLN A 25 16.10 -30.18 42.73
CA GLN A 25 16.35 -29.99 41.29
C GLN A 25 17.24 -31.09 40.73
N LYS A 26 18.24 -31.52 41.51
CA LYS A 26 19.10 -32.65 41.17
C LYS A 26 18.32 -33.97 41.04
N ARG A 27 17.25 -34.15 41.84
CA ARG A 27 16.36 -35.33 41.73
C ARG A 27 15.48 -35.27 40.48
N ASN A 28 15.10 -34.06 40.04
CA ASN A 28 14.29 -33.82 38.85
C ASN A 28 15.15 -33.43 37.62
N LEU A 29 16.34 -34.01 37.51
CA LEU A 29 17.33 -33.66 36.48
C LEU A 29 16.79 -33.82 35.06
N LYS A 30 16.01 -34.87 34.77
CA LYS A 30 15.45 -35.14 33.44
C LYS A 30 14.54 -33.99 32.96
N THR A 31 13.67 -33.50 33.84
CA THR A 31 12.74 -32.42 33.53
C THR A 31 13.47 -31.10 33.33
N ASN A 32 14.44 -30.79 34.19
CA ASN A 32 15.25 -29.57 34.07
C ASN A 32 16.07 -29.56 32.77
N ILE A 33 16.66 -30.70 32.40
CA ILE A 33 17.35 -30.85 31.10
C ILE A 33 16.37 -30.61 29.95
N GLY A 34 15.17 -31.20 29.99
CA GLY A 34 14.15 -31.00 28.96
C GLY A 34 13.74 -29.54 28.76
N ILE A 35 13.51 -28.82 29.85
CA ILE A 35 13.12 -27.39 29.82
C ILE A 35 14.26 -26.50 29.32
N THR A 36 15.52 -26.88 29.58
CA THR A 36 16.69 -26.12 29.09
C THR A 36 16.99 -26.40 27.61
N ILE A 37 16.80 -27.65 27.17
CA ILE A 37 17.05 -28.05 25.77
C ILE A 37 15.95 -27.54 24.83
N PHE A 38 14.71 -27.45 25.29
CA PHE A 38 13.58 -27.08 24.45
C PHE A 38 13.72 -25.68 23.78
N PRO A 39 14.09 -24.60 24.50
CA PRO A 39 14.39 -23.31 23.88
C PRO A 39 15.54 -23.38 22.87
N ILE A 40 16.58 -24.17 23.16
CA ILE A 40 17.74 -24.35 22.26
C ILE A 40 17.29 -25.03 20.96
N LEU A 41 16.46 -26.07 21.06
CA LEU A 41 15.90 -26.78 19.91
C LEU A 41 15.06 -25.84 19.04
N ILE A 42 14.19 -25.02 19.66
CA ILE A 42 13.41 -24.01 18.94
C ILE A 42 14.33 -23.01 18.24
N CYS A 43 15.37 -22.52 18.91
CA CYS A 43 16.33 -21.58 18.30
C CYS A 43 17.02 -22.21 17.07
N VAL A 44 17.46 -23.47 17.17
CA VAL A 44 18.05 -24.20 16.06
C VAL A 44 17.03 -24.39 14.93
N LEU A 45 15.78 -24.74 15.24
CA LEU A 45 14.71 -24.88 14.26
C LEU A 45 14.47 -23.58 13.50
N LEU A 46 14.43 -22.44 14.20
CA LEU A 46 14.24 -21.12 13.61
C LEU A 46 15.41 -20.74 12.70
N LEU A 47 16.64 -21.02 13.09
CA LEU A 47 17.82 -20.79 12.24
C LEU A 47 17.77 -21.63 10.97
N VAL A 48 17.38 -22.90 11.06
CA VAL A 48 17.23 -23.78 9.90
C VAL A 48 16.12 -23.26 8.99
N LEU A 49 14.96 -22.90 9.53
CA LEU A 49 13.83 -22.40 8.74
C LEU A 49 14.15 -21.05 8.08
N GLN A 50 14.82 -20.15 8.79
CA GLN A 50 15.29 -18.87 8.27
C GLN A 50 16.27 -19.08 7.10
N ASN A 51 17.17 -20.06 7.21
CA ASN A 51 18.12 -20.38 6.14
C ASN A 51 17.41 -20.95 4.90
N ILE A 52 16.41 -21.81 5.09
CA ILE A 52 15.58 -22.34 3.98
C ILE A 52 14.84 -21.20 3.28
N ILE A 53 14.21 -20.31 4.05
CA ILE A 53 13.48 -19.15 3.50
C ILE A 53 14.42 -18.21 2.74
N ASN A 54 15.59 -17.89 3.31
CA ASN A 54 16.57 -17.03 2.62
C ASN A 54 17.01 -17.65 1.29
N ASN A 55 17.29 -18.96 1.25
CA ASN A 55 17.67 -19.65 0.02
C ASN A 55 16.55 -19.63 -1.04
N GLU A 56 15.29 -19.69 -0.62
CA GLU A 56 14.13 -19.56 -1.52
C GLU A 56 13.94 -18.11 -2.03
N LEU A 57 14.19 -17.12 -1.17
CA LEU A 57 14.08 -15.69 -1.52
C LEU A 57 15.29 -15.16 -2.31
N ASP A 58 16.45 -15.81 -2.22
CA ASP A 58 17.66 -15.45 -2.98
C ASP A 58 17.63 -15.95 -4.44
N LYS A 59 16.57 -16.64 -4.85
CA LYS A 59 16.37 -17.05 -6.24
C LYS A 59 16.46 -15.85 -7.18
N PRO A 60 17.02 -16.02 -8.39
CA PRO A 60 17.28 -14.91 -9.31
C PRO A 60 16.02 -14.12 -9.69
N LYS A 61 14.84 -14.76 -9.65
CA LYS A 61 13.53 -14.14 -9.88
C LYS A 61 13.25 -12.95 -8.94
N TYR A 62 13.75 -12.98 -7.71
CA TYR A 62 13.51 -11.95 -6.69
C TYR A 62 14.64 -10.92 -6.60
N ASN A 63 15.66 -11.05 -7.43
CA ASN A 63 16.81 -10.16 -7.47
C ASN A 63 16.83 -9.38 -8.79
N CYS A 64 17.41 -8.19 -8.76
CA CYS A 64 17.57 -7.39 -9.97
C CYS A 64 18.47 -8.12 -10.98
N GLY A 65 18.07 -8.10 -12.25
CA GLY A 65 18.84 -8.67 -13.35
C GLY A 65 20.12 -7.87 -13.62
N CYS A 66 21.20 -8.59 -13.92
CA CYS A 66 22.52 -8.00 -14.14
C CYS A 66 23.20 -8.63 -15.35
N ALA A 67 23.65 -7.80 -16.28
CA ALA A 67 24.41 -8.21 -17.45
C ALA A 67 25.88 -7.78 -17.37
N CYS A 68 26.72 -8.47 -18.12
CA CYS A 68 28.12 -8.12 -18.26
C CYS A 68 28.28 -7.14 -19.41
N VAL A 69 28.71 -5.92 -19.08
CA VAL A 69 28.89 -4.83 -20.05
C VAL A 69 30.28 -4.87 -20.66
N ASP A 70 31.29 -5.28 -19.88
CA ASP A 70 32.66 -5.47 -20.35
C ASP A 70 33.14 -6.90 -20.11
N THR A 71 33.65 -7.53 -21.17
CA THR A 71 34.27 -8.85 -21.15
C THR A 71 35.76 -8.76 -21.48
N ASP A 72 36.55 -9.63 -20.86
CA ASP A 72 37.97 -9.81 -21.16
C ASP A 72 38.21 -10.55 -22.48
N MET A 73 39.45 -10.51 -22.98
CA MET A 73 39.87 -11.32 -24.13
C MET A 73 39.68 -12.85 -23.91
N TYR A 74 39.54 -13.28 -22.65
CA TYR A 74 39.28 -14.66 -22.26
C TYR A 74 37.79 -14.96 -21.99
N GLY A 75 36.88 -14.01 -22.26
CA GLY A 75 35.44 -14.16 -22.06
C GLY A 75 34.96 -13.98 -20.62
N THR A 76 35.84 -13.67 -19.66
CA THR A 76 35.47 -13.37 -18.27
C THR A 76 34.89 -11.97 -18.11
N CYS A 77 33.81 -11.85 -17.36
CA CYS A 77 33.12 -10.59 -17.12
C CYS A 77 33.91 -9.69 -16.16
N ARG A 78 34.39 -8.54 -16.64
CA ARG A 78 35.09 -7.54 -15.81
C ARG A 78 34.14 -6.59 -15.12
N LYS A 79 33.10 -6.14 -15.83
CA LYS A 79 32.15 -5.15 -15.33
C LYS A 79 30.74 -5.67 -15.48
N ARG A 80 30.09 -5.89 -14.34
CA ARG A 80 28.70 -6.32 -14.25
C ARG A 80 27.85 -5.13 -13.84
N GLU A 81 26.88 -4.77 -14.68
CA GLU A 81 25.91 -3.71 -14.37
C GLU A 81 24.54 -4.34 -14.16
N CYS A 82 23.89 -3.93 -13.07
CA CYS A 82 22.56 -4.38 -12.70
C CYS A 82 21.56 -3.26 -12.97
N GLY A 83 20.43 -3.59 -13.58
CA GLY A 83 19.45 -2.57 -13.92
C GLY A 83 18.19 -3.13 -14.53
N VAL A 84 17.18 -2.27 -14.59
CA VAL A 84 15.87 -2.58 -15.18
C VAL A 84 16.00 -3.10 -16.62
N GLN A 85 16.98 -2.61 -17.38
CA GLN A 85 17.26 -3.00 -18.77
C GLN A 85 17.68 -4.47 -18.93
N TYR A 86 18.26 -5.06 -17.89
CA TYR A 86 18.77 -6.44 -17.89
C TYR A 86 17.89 -7.38 -17.07
N SER A 87 16.70 -6.93 -16.68
CA SER A 87 15.79 -7.62 -15.77
C SER A 87 14.54 -8.08 -16.49
N THR A 88 14.00 -9.24 -16.11
CA THR A 88 12.67 -9.67 -16.55
C THR A 88 11.56 -8.91 -15.79
N LEU A 89 10.31 -8.97 -16.28
CA LEU A 89 9.16 -8.29 -15.65
C LEU A 89 9.01 -8.59 -14.14
N GLU A 90 9.40 -9.79 -13.71
CA GLU A 90 9.35 -10.20 -12.31
C GLU A 90 10.52 -9.61 -11.50
N GLN A 91 11.71 -9.52 -12.11
CA GLN A 91 12.94 -9.02 -11.46
C GLN A 91 12.99 -7.49 -11.35
N VAL A 92 12.35 -6.78 -12.28
CA VAL A 92 12.37 -5.30 -12.36
C VAL A 92 11.94 -4.65 -11.04
N TRP A 93 11.01 -5.27 -10.31
CA TRP A 93 10.52 -4.76 -9.03
C TRP A 93 11.59 -4.70 -7.95
N SER A 94 12.63 -5.52 -8.01
CA SER A 94 13.73 -5.55 -7.04
C SER A 94 14.87 -4.58 -7.37
N CYS A 95 14.86 -3.97 -8.56
CA CYS A 95 15.92 -3.07 -9.01
C CYS A 95 15.90 -1.69 -8.34
N ALA A 96 17.09 -1.09 -8.24
CA ALA A 96 17.22 0.31 -7.88
C ALA A 96 16.79 1.20 -9.04
N ILE A 97 16.00 2.24 -8.75
CA ILE A 97 15.55 3.24 -9.70
C ILE A 97 15.93 4.62 -9.13
N PRO A 98 17.16 5.09 -9.37
CA PRO A 98 17.66 6.35 -8.82
C PRO A 98 16.99 7.58 -9.46
N SER A 99 16.46 7.43 -10.67
CA SER A 99 15.74 8.49 -11.38
C SER A 99 14.49 7.89 -12.03
N PRO A 100 13.33 7.97 -11.36
CA PRO A 100 12.07 7.51 -11.91
C PRO A 100 11.71 8.20 -13.22
N PRO A 101 10.99 7.51 -14.13
CA PRO A 101 10.49 8.14 -15.35
C PRO A 101 9.47 9.23 -15.02
N ARG A 102 9.35 10.19 -15.94
CA ARG A 102 8.35 11.27 -15.86
C ARG A 102 7.14 10.85 -16.68
N TRP A 103 5.98 10.75 -16.04
CA TRP A 103 4.73 10.40 -16.71
C TRP A 103 3.83 11.63 -16.80
N PRO A 104 3.16 11.89 -17.93
CA PRO A 104 2.17 12.95 -17.99
C PRO A 104 1.01 12.65 -17.03
N ALA A 105 0.39 13.70 -16.50
CA ALA A 105 -0.74 13.54 -15.60
C ALA A 105 -2.00 13.14 -16.40
N LEU A 106 -2.56 11.98 -16.07
CA LEU A 106 -3.76 11.44 -16.72
C LEU A 106 -4.99 11.59 -15.83
N ILE A 107 -6.19 11.50 -16.43
CA ILE A 107 -7.47 11.31 -15.75
C ILE A 107 -7.91 9.85 -15.84
N GLN A 108 -8.58 9.33 -14.81
CA GLN A 108 -9.25 8.03 -14.90
C GLN A 108 -10.54 8.16 -15.72
N VAL A 109 -10.60 7.48 -16.87
CA VAL A 109 -11.78 7.44 -17.75
C VAL A 109 -12.41 6.06 -17.64
N PRO A 110 -13.74 5.93 -17.47
CA PRO A 110 -14.37 4.63 -17.46
C PRO A 110 -14.26 3.90 -18.81
N GLN A 111 -14.17 2.57 -18.75
CA GLN A 111 -14.23 1.73 -19.94
C GLN A 111 -15.53 2.00 -20.72
N PRO A 112 -15.53 1.95 -22.06
CA PRO A 112 -16.69 2.31 -22.89
C PRO A 112 -18.00 1.58 -22.50
N GLN A 113 -17.89 0.32 -22.10
CA GLN A 113 -19.01 -0.53 -21.66
C GLN A 113 -19.67 -0.10 -20.33
N PHE A 114 -18.97 0.68 -19.51
CA PHE A 114 -19.44 1.12 -18.19
C PHE A 114 -19.77 2.63 -18.13
N ARG A 115 -19.51 3.40 -19.18
CA ARG A 115 -19.80 4.85 -19.23
C ARG A 115 -21.27 5.14 -19.00
N ALA A 116 -21.59 6.18 -18.23
CA ALA A 116 -22.95 6.50 -17.82
C ALA A 116 -23.90 6.71 -19.02
N VAL A 117 -25.06 6.07 -18.95
CA VAL A 117 -26.15 6.15 -19.93
C VAL A 117 -27.47 6.28 -19.19
N ARG A 118 -28.51 6.71 -19.91
CA ARG A 118 -29.87 6.80 -19.38
C ARG A 118 -30.35 5.43 -18.89
N THR A 119 -30.85 5.37 -17.67
CA THR A 119 -31.40 4.13 -17.06
C THR A 119 -32.73 4.40 -16.38
N VAL A 120 -33.49 3.34 -16.09
CA VAL A 120 -34.78 3.45 -15.38
C VAL A 120 -34.62 4.12 -14.00
N SER A 121 -33.48 3.92 -13.34
CA SER A 121 -33.15 4.54 -12.04
C SER A 121 -32.56 5.96 -12.14
N GLN A 122 -32.19 6.39 -13.35
CA GLN A 122 -31.60 7.70 -13.66
C GLN A 122 -32.20 8.23 -14.99
N PRO A 123 -33.46 8.66 -14.98
CA PRO A 123 -34.19 9.07 -16.18
C PRO A 123 -33.88 10.54 -16.55
N PHE A 124 -32.61 10.96 -16.47
CA PHE A 124 -32.23 12.27 -16.95
C PHE A 124 -32.07 12.22 -18.48
N ASP A 125 -32.73 13.14 -19.18
CA ASP A 125 -32.74 13.18 -20.65
C ASP A 125 -31.42 13.68 -21.25
N ASP A 126 -30.53 14.22 -20.42
CA ASP A 126 -29.21 14.70 -20.81
C ASP A 126 -28.14 13.59 -20.88
N LEU A 127 -28.46 12.38 -20.42
CA LEU A 127 -27.61 11.20 -20.54
C LEU A 127 -27.78 10.51 -21.90
N PRO A 128 -26.70 9.95 -22.46
CA PRO A 128 -26.75 9.25 -23.75
C PRO A 128 -27.61 7.98 -23.69
N ASP A 129 -28.12 7.57 -24.85
CA ASP A 129 -28.93 6.36 -24.98
C ASP A 129 -28.09 5.10 -24.72
N PRO A 130 -28.63 4.07 -24.02
CA PRO A 130 -27.88 2.85 -23.71
C PRO A 130 -27.29 2.12 -24.93
N SER A 131 -27.85 2.30 -26.12
CA SER A 131 -27.32 1.72 -27.38
C SER A 131 -25.89 2.16 -27.71
N CYS A 132 -25.40 3.28 -27.15
CA CYS A 132 -24.01 3.70 -27.35
C CYS A 132 -23.00 2.74 -26.73
N ARG A 133 -23.40 1.93 -25.74
CA ARG A 133 -22.51 0.94 -25.10
C ARG A 133 -22.22 -0.23 -26.02
N ASP A 134 -23.22 -0.64 -26.79
CA ASP A 134 -23.10 -1.74 -27.75
C ASP A 134 -22.17 -1.37 -28.91
N SER A 135 -22.15 -0.09 -29.28
CA SER A 135 -21.24 0.47 -30.30
C SER A 135 -19.91 0.99 -29.74
N LEU A 136 -19.69 0.90 -28.42
CA LEU A 136 -18.52 1.43 -27.70
C LEU A 136 -18.24 2.92 -27.96
N SER A 137 -19.26 3.68 -28.38
CA SER A 137 -19.16 5.07 -28.80
C SER A 137 -19.63 6.07 -27.73
N CYS A 138 -20.06 5.59 -26.55
CA CYS A 138 -20.60 6.46 -25.52
C CYS A 138 -19.65 7.60 -25.16
N PRO A 139 -20.14 8.85 -25.08
CA PRO A 139 -19.37 9.94 -24.52
C PRO A 139 -19.08 9.64 -23.05
N ALA A 140 -18.08 10.30 -22.52
CA ALA A 140 -17.68 10.13 -21.15
C ALA A 140 -18.10 11.40 -20.38
N SER A 141 -19.03 11.24 -19.44
CA SER A 141 -19.75 12.35 -18.80
C SER A 141 -19.15 12.74 -17.45
N VAL A 142 -19.31 14.01 -17.09
CA VAL A 142 -18.87 14.61 -15.82
C VAL A 142 -20.01 15.37 -15.20
N LEU A 143 -20.31 15.10 -13.93
CA LEU A 143 -21.33 15.83 -13.19
C LEU A 143 -20.75 17.13 -12.62
N ILE A 144 -21.47 18.24 -12.77
CA ILE A 144 -21.08 19.54 -12.23
C ILE A 144 -22.21 20.15 -11.39
N THR A 145 -21.85 20.86 -10.33
CA THR A 145 -22.77 21.63 -9.49
C THR A 145 -22.05 22.83 -8.88
N GLY A 146 -22.80 23.76 -8.30
CA GLY A 146 -22.27 24.96 -7.66
C GLY A 146 -23.39 25.90 -7.23
N LYS A 147 -23.05 26.90 -6.41
CA LYS A 147 -24.03 27.90 -5.95
C LYS A 147 -24.48 28.84 -7.08
N ASP A 148 -23.58 29.18 -7.99
CA ASP A 148 -23.87 29.96 -9.20
C ASP A 148 -23.70 29.05 -10.43
N ARG A 149 -24.83 28.76 -11.07
CA ARG A 149 -24.90 27.91 -12.26
C ARG A 149 -24.17 28.51 -13.44
N GLY A 150 -24.37 29.79 -13.73
CA GLY A 150 -23.79 30.45 -14.89
C GLY A 150 -22.27 30.50 -14.79
N PHE A 151 -21.76 30.80 -13.59
CA PHE A 151 -20.34 30.78 -13.30
C PHE A 151 -19.74 29.37 -13.47
N ALA A 152 -20.35 28.38 -12.82
CA ALA A 152 -19.87 27.00 -12.84
C ALA A 152 -19.88 26.39 -14.25
N GLU A 153 -20.95 26.58 -15.03
CA GLU A 153 -21.03 26.12 -16.43
C GLU A 153 -19.97 26.81 -17.31
N SER A 154 -19.72 28.12 -17.11
CA SER A 154 -18.72 28.86 -17.86
C SER A 154 -17.29 28.37 -17.59
N VAL A 155 -16.96 28.12 -16.32
CA VAL A 155 -15.64 27.56 -15.94
C VAL A 155 -15.54 26.10 -16.39
N ALA A 156 -16.59 25.31 -16.19
CA ALA A 156 -16.62 23.90 -16.59
C ALA A 156 -16.44 23.72 -18.10
N GLY A 157 -16.99 24.63 -18.92
CA GLY A 157 -16.79 24.63 -20.38
C GLY A 157 -15.31 24.68 -20.80
N GLY A 158 -14.42 25.16 -19.94
CA GLY A 158 -12.97 25.18 -20.15
C GLY A 158 -12.23 23.91 -19.71
N LEU A 159 -12.90 22.91 -19.12
CA LEU A 159 -12.27 21.70 -18.58
C LEU A 159 -11.63 20.84 -19.67
N PHE A 160 -12.28 20.74 -20.83
CA PHE A 160 -11.80 19.96 -21.97
C PHE A 160 -11.53 20.93 -23.13
N PRO A 161 -10.29 21.40 -23.31
CA PRO A 161 -9.96 22.32 -24.39
C PRO A 161 -9.96 21.61 -25.75
N VAL A 162 -10.47 22.28 -26.79
CA VAL A 162 -10.35 21.82 -28.17
C VAL A 162 -8.88 21.87 -28.57
N PHE A 163 -8.36 20.77 -29.12
CA PHE A 163 -6.99 20.68 -29.60
C PHE A 163 -7.01 20.30 -31.08
N ALA A 164 -6.46 21.18 -31.93
CA ALA A 164 -6.25 20.93 -33.35
C ALA A 164 -4.78 20.51 -33.58
N PRO A 165 -4.52 19.41 -34.30
CA PRO A 165 -3.20 18.82 -34.36
C PRO A 165 -2.29 19.62 -35.30
N THR A 166 -1.30 20.31 -34.72
CA THR A 166 -0.03 20.58 -35.41
C THR A 166 1.06 19.80 -34.68
N LEU A 167 0.89 18.48 -34.58
CA LEU A 167 1.81 17.60 -33.86
C LEU A 167 3.09 17.34 -34.69
N ASN A 168 3.95 18.35 -34.84
CA ASN A 168 5.39 18.12 -34.93
C ASN A 168 5.93 18.10 -33.48
N VAL A 169 5.59 17.04 -32.74
CA VAL A 169 5.93 16.95 -31.32
C VAL A 169 7.30 16.32 -31.15
N THR A 170 8.28 17.17 -30.86
CA THR A 170 9.61 16.77 -30.41
C THR A 170 9.62 16.38 -28.92
N ASP A 171 8.65 16.88 -28.13
CA ASP A 171 8.51 16.58 -26.68
C ASP A 171 7.05 16.24 -26.31
N TYR A 172 6.78 14.96 -26.12
CA TYR A 172 5.44 14.46 -25.82
C TYR A 172 4.90 14.93 -24.46
N LEU A 173 5.78 15.23 -23.49
CA LEU A 173 5.35 15.67 -22.16
C LEU A 173 4.72 17.06 -22.21
N ASP A 174 5.34 18.00 -22.93
CA ASP A 174 4.79 19.35 -23.11
C ASP A 174 3.43 19.28 -23.82
N ALA A 175 3.32 18.49 -24.90
CA ALA A 175 2.06 18.34 -25.63
C ALA A 175 0.94 17.75 -24.75
N LEU A 176 1.21 16.66 -24.02
CA LEU A 176 0.22 16.01 -23.16
C LEU A 176 -0.12 16.84 -21.91
N SER A 177 0.77 17.74 -21.48
CA SER A 177 0.49 18.63 -20.34
C SER A 177 -0.58 19.68 -20.66
N ARG A 178 -0.67 20.12 -21.93
CA ARG A 178 -1.62 21.15 -22.40
C ARG A 178 -3.01 20.61 -22.71
N ILE A 179 -3.13 19.30 -22.97
CA ILE A 179 -4.38 18.65 -23.37
C ILE A 179 -4.85 17.64 -22.34
N VAL A 180 -6.16 17.51 -22.12
CA VAL A 180 -6.65 16.59 -21.09
C VAL A 180 -6.73 15.17 -21.64
N VAL A 181 -5.82 14.32 -21.18
CA VAL A 181 -5.75 12.90 -21.55
C VAL A 181 -6.15 12.03 -20.36
N GLY A 182 -6.81 10.91 -20.65
CA GLY A 182 -7.14 9.90 -19.67
C GLY A 182 -6.94 8.48 -20.18
N SER A 183 -7.11 7.52 -19.28
CA SER A 183 -7.04 6.10 -19.58
C SER A 183 -8.03 5.33 -18.69
N ASP A 184 -8.50 4.20 -19.20
CA ASP A 184 -9.37 3.24 -18.53
C ASP A 184 -8.63 2.12 -17.80
N THR A 185 -7.31 2.07 -17.97
CA THR A 185 -6.44 1.16 -17.21
C THR A 185 -6.52 1.43 -15.71
N ILE A 186 -6.44 0.37 -14.91
CA ILE A 186 -6.38 0.46 -13.45
C ILE A 186 -5.03 1.07 -13.05
N PRO A 187 -4.99 2.09 -12.19
CA PRO A 187 -3.73 2.70 -11.77
C PRO A 187 -2.85 1.70 -10.98
N GLY A 188 -1.53 1.85 -11.14
CA GLY A 188 -0.55 1.05 -10.41
C GLY A 188 -0.36 1.50 -8.97
N TYR A 189 0.29 0.67 -8.14
CA TYR A 189 0.63 1.01 -6.75
C TYR A 189 1.76 2.05 -6.62
N THR A 190 2.54 2.22 -7.68
CA THR A 190 3.70 3.13 -7.74
C THR A 190 3.69 3.85 -9.07
N GLN A 191 4.22 5.06 -9.12
CA GLN A 191 4.38 5.82 -10.36
C GLN A 191 5.69 5.48 -11.09
N LEU A 192 6.34 4.37 -10.73
CA LEU A 192 7.54 3.86 -11.40
C LEU A 192 7.23 3.38 -12.82
N VAL A 193 6.06 2.76 -13.00
CA VAL A 193 5.52 2.33 -14.29
C VAL A 193 4.06 2.76 -14.32
N GLU A 194 3.67 3.56 -15.30
CA GLU A 194 2.28 3.96 -15.51
C GLU A 194 1.60 2.95 -16.46
N PRO A 195 0.59 2.19 -16.00
CA PRO A 195 -0.06 1.17 -16.83
C PRO A 195 -0.65 1.70 -18.14
N ALA A 196 -1.17 2.93 -18.15
CA ALA A 196 -1.76 3.54 -19.34
C ALA A 196 -0.82 3.68 -20.54
N PHE A 197 0.49 3.55 -20.31
CA PHE A 197 1.53 3.71 -21.30
C PHE A 197 2.05 2.39 -21.86
N SER A 198 1.35 1.28 -21.60
CA SER A 198 1.62 -0.03 -22.17
C SER A 198 1.20 -0.10 -23.65
N SER A 199 1.82 -0.98 -24.45
CA SER A 199 1.60 -1.05 -25.91
C SER A 199 0.21 -1.53 -26.33
N SER A 200 -0.58 -2.11 -25.41
CA SER A 200 -1.93 -2.61 -25.71
C SER A 200 -3.03 -1.60 -25.42
N ASP A 201 -2.73 -0.54 -24.67
CA ASP A 201 -3.77 0.28 -24.04
C ASP A 201 -4.05 1.56 -24.83
N THR A 202 -5.31 1.98 -24.80
CA THR A 202 -5.78 3.18 -25.47
C THR A 202 -5.73 4.38 -24.53
N LEU A 203 -5.16 5.48 -25.02
CA LEU A 203 -5.24 6.79 -24.37
C LEU A 203 -6.43 7.56 -24.96
N TYR A 204 -7.26 8.11 -24.07
CA TYR A 204 -8.42 8.91 -24.46
C TYR A 204 -8.09 10.39 -24.38
N LEU A 205 -8.18 11.07 -25.52
CA LEU A 205 -8.13 12.52 -25.59
C LEU A 205 -9.53 13.07 -25.33
N LEU A 206 -9.72 13.79 -24.22
CA LEU A 206 -11.01 14.36 -23.85
C LEU A 206 -11.19 15.72 -24.50
N GLN A 207 -12.21 15.84 -25.35
CA GLN A 207 -12.58 17.05 -26.08
C GLN A 207 -14.09 17.28 -26.00
N PRO A 208 -14.57 18.52 -26.16
CA PRO A 208 -16.00 18.79 -26.12
C PRO A 208 -16.72 18.25 -27.37
N GLN A 209 -16.02 18.16 -28.51
CA GLN A 209 -16.50 17.57 -29.75
C GLN A 209 -15.36 16.84 -30.43
N CYS A 210 -15.59 15.60 -30.86
CA CYS A 210 -14.57 14.82 -31.54
C CYS A 210 -14.68 14.97 -33.05
N VAL A 211 -13.52 15.10 -33.71
CA VAL A 211 -13.42 15.08 -35.17
C VAL A 211 -13.13 13.63 -35.60
N PRO A 212 -13.83 13.08 -36.61
CA PRO A 212 -13.87 11.63 -36.91
C PRO A 212 -12.54 10.95 -37.31
N PHE A 213 -11.42 11.68 -37.43
CA PHE A 213 -10.16 11.16 -37.96
C PHE A 213 -8.94 11.31 -37.03
N LEU A 214 -9.16 11.53 -35.73
CA LEU A 214 -8.06 11.73 -34.77
C LEU A 214 -7.69 10.43 -34.04
N SER A 215 -7.24 9.43 -34.80
CA SER A 215 -6.49 8.30 -34.25
C SER A 215 -5.04 8.39 -34.72
N GLN A 216 -4.13 8.58 -33.76
CA GLN A 216 -2.71 8.73 -34.07
C GLN A 216 -1.89 7.79 -33.22
N THR A 217 -0.97 7.10 -33.88
CA THR A 217 0.06 6.30 -33.20
C THR A 217 1.26 7.18 -32.93
N ILE A 218 1.57 7.39 -31.65
CA ILE A 218 2.79 8.12 -31.25
C ILE A 218 3.82 7.08 -30.79
N SER A 219 4.99 7.10 -31.42
CA SER A 219 6.16 6.39 -30.92
C SER A 219 6.92 7.29 -29.96
N TYR A 220 7.09 6.88 -28.70
CA TYR A 220 7.94 7.59 -27.76
C TYR A 220 9.00 6.64 -27.18
N ASN A 221 10.21 7.16 -27.00
CA ASN A 221 11.35 6.41 -26.47
C ASN A 221 11.43 6.62 -24.96
N ALA A 222 10.82 5.74 -24.18
CA ALA A 222 11.03 5.69 -22.74
C ALA A 222 12.40 5.05 -22.45
N ARG A 223 13.48 5.85 -22.41
CA ARG A 223 14.85 5.38 -22.11
C ARG A 223 15.27 4.13 -22.91
N GLY A 224 14.97 4.11 -24.20
CA GLY A 224 15.38 3.06 -25.13
C GLY A 224 14.31 2.04 -25.53
N ILE A 225 13.10 2.11 -24.98
CA ILE A 225 11.97 1.28 -25.42
C ILE A 225 11.02 2.12 -26.29
N PRO A 226 10.89 1.83 -27.59
CA PRO A 226 9.89 2.47 -28.44
C PRO A 226 8.52 1.89 -28.11
N LEU A 227 7.64 2.73 -27.55
CA LEU A 227 6.27 2.35 -27.24
C LEU A 227 5.33 3.04 -28.23
N GLN A 228 4.48 2.24 -28.88
CA GLN A 228 3.42 2.73 -29.75
C GLN A 228 2.16 2.95 -28.92
N LEU A 229 1.67 4.18 -28.87
CA LEU A 229 0.45 4.54 -28.17
C LEU A 229 -0.70 4.70 -29.15
N ASN A 230 -1.86 4.14 -28.84
CA ASN A 230 -3.08 4.39 -29.60
C ASN A 230 -3.89 5.50 -28.90
N ILE A 231 -4.05 6.64 -29.57
CA ILE A 231 -4.83 7.76 -29.05
C ILE A 231 -6.19 7.77 -29.73
N GLN A 232 -7.26 7.85 -28.95
CA GLN A 232 -8.63 8.00 -29.44
C GLN A 232 -9.28 9.24 -28.84
N CYS A 233 -10.02 10.00 -29.63
CA CYS A 233 -10.83 11.11 -29.12
C CYS A 233 -12.10 10.57 -28.45
N VAL A 234 -12.43 11.12 -27.28
CA VAL A 234 -13.68 10.86 -26.57
C VAL A 234 -14.32 12.18 -26.18
N GLU A 235 -15.62 12.29 -26.41
CA GLU A 235 -16.40 13.46 -26.05
C GLU A 235 -16.58 13.53 -24.53
N GLY A 236 -16.10 14.62 -23.94
CA GLY A 236 -16.25 14.95 -22.51
C GLY A 236 -17.50 15.78 -22.29
N VAL A 237 -18.60 15.14 -21.88
CA VAL A 237 -19.90 15.81 -21.72
C VAL A 237 -20.05 16.30 -20.28
N LEU A 238 -20.39 17.57 -20.11
CA LEU A 238 -20.59 18.21 -18.81
C LEU A 238 -22.08 18.27 -18.50
N LEU A 239 -22.50 17.72 -17.36
CA LEU A 239 -23.91 17.59 -16.96
C LEU A 239 -24.18 18.33 -15.66
N TRP A 240 -25.11 19.29 -15.68
CA TRP A 240 -25.47 20.08 -14.50
C TRP A 240 -26.41 19.31 -13.55
N ARG A 241 -26.18 19.44 -12.24
CA ARG A 241 -27.10 18.97 -11.20
C ARG A 241 -27.35 20.07 -10.16
N GLU A 242 -28.59 20.14 -9.69
CA GLU A 242 -29.09 21.14 -8.73
C GLU A 242 -28.34 21.12 -7.39
N SER A 243 -27.88 19.95 -6.93
CA SER A 243 -27.23 19.83 -5.62
C SER A 243 -26.28 18.64 -5.53
N THR A 244 -25.39 18.72 -4.53
CA THR A 244 -24.41 17.67 -4.21
C THR A 244 -25.07 16.35 -3.78
N SER A 245 -26.26 16.39 -3.18
CA SER A 245 -27.01 15.19 -2.80
C SER A 245 -27.52 14.41 -4.01
N VAL A 246 -27.94 15.10 -5.07
CA VAL A 246 -28.35 14.48 -6.34
C VAL A 246 -27.16 13.81 -7.01
N ILE A 247 -26.00 14.48 -7.04
CA ILE A 247 -24.76 13.89 -7.57
C ILE A 247 -24.39 12.63 -6.78
N ASN A 248 -24.41 12.70 -5.44
CA ASN A 248 -24.09 11.53 -4.61
C ASN A 248 -25.05 10.36 -4.83
N ASP A 249 -26.35 10.61 -4.97
CA ASP A 249 -27.33 9.55 -5.28
C ASP A 249 -27.08 8.94 -6.67
N GLU A 250 -26.78 9.77 -7.67
CA GLU A 250 -26.47 9.32 -9.03
C GLU A 250 -25.20 8.46 -9.06
N LEU A 251 -24.14 8.90 -8.40
CA LEU A 251 -22.89 8.15 -8.28
C LEU A 251 -23.08 6.83 -7.53
N LEU A 252 -23.85 6.84 -6.45
CA LEU A 252 -24.15 5.64 -5.67
C LEU A 252 -24.96 4.62 -6.48
N LYS A 253 -25.90 5.07 -7.33
CA LYS A 253 -26.69 4.21 -8.21
C LYS A 253 -25.85 3.54 -9.29
N GLY A 254 -24.85 4.25 -9.82
CA GLY A 254 -23.95 3.73 -10.86
C GLY A 254 -22.81 2.83 -10.36
N TYR A 255 -22.66 2.69 -9.04
CA TYR A 255 -21.52 2.04 -8.41
C TYR A 255 -21.54 0.50 -8.51
N ILE A 256 -20.41 -0.10 -8.91
CA ILE A 256 -20.26 -1.55 -9.13
C ILE A 256 -20.68 -2.38 -7.90
N GLN A 257 -20.30 -1.95 -6.69
CA GLN A 257 -20.53 -2.73 -5.46
C GLN A 257 -21.99 -2.79 -5.00
N ARG A 258 -22.86 -1.91 -5.51
CA ARG A 258 -24.28 -1.89 -5.13
C ARG A 258 -25.06 -3.07 -5.74
N GLY A 259 -24.54 -3.68 -6.82
CA GLY A 259 -25.25 -4.67 -7.62
C GLY A 259 -26.28 -4.03 -8.55
N GLY A 260 -26.18 -4.27 -9.86
CA GLY A 260 -27.01 -3.64 -10.89
C GLY A 260 -26.24 -3.37 -12.18
N LYS A 261 -26.81 -2.55 -13.09
CA LYS A 261 -26.10 -2.06 -14.27
C LYS A 261 -25.15 -0.93 -13.86
N THR A 262 -23.86 -1.13 -14.08
CA THR A 262 -22.81 -0.13 -13.79
C THR A 262 -22.96 1.10 -14.68
N ASN A 263 -22.88 2.29 -14.08
CA ASN A 263 -22.90 3.59 -14.75
C ASN A 263 -21.81 4.48 -14.14
N GLU A 264 -20.69 4.63 -14.83
CA GLU A 264 -19.53 5.39 -14.36
C GLU A 264 -19.36 6.73 -15.10
N PHE A 265 -18.83 7.73 -14.39
CA PHE A 265 -18.56 9.09 -14.87
C PHE A 265 -17.03 9.37 -14.88
N ILE A 266 -16.55 10.27 -15.74
CA ILE A 266 -15.15 10.74 -15.72
C ILE A 266 -14.98 11.70 -14.56
N ALA A 267 -14.27 11.29 -13.52
CA ALA A 267 -14.41 11.89 -12.20
C ALA A 267 -15.85 11.77 -11.69
N ALA A 268 -16.01 11.54 -10.40
CA ALA A 268 -17.34 11.42 -9.83
C ALA A 268 -18.11 12.77 -9.93
N GLY A 269 -17.40 13.90 -10.00
CA GLY A 269 -17.95 15.21 -10.38
C GLY A 269 -17.18 16.38 -9.78
N TYR A 270 -17.61 17.60 -10.14
CA TYR A 270 -17.06 18.86 -9.65
C TYR A 270 -18.14 19.69 -8.96
N ASP A 271 -17.86 20.17 -7.75
CA ASP A 271 -18.71 21.10 -7.02
C ASP A 271 -17.97 22.41 -6.78
N PHE A 272 -18.39 23.45 -7.49
CA PHE A 272 -17.79 24.79 -7.47
C PHE A 272 -18.17 25.61 -6.23
N LEU A 273 -18.89 25.05 -5.25
CA LEU A 273 -19.22 25.70 -3.98
C LEU A 273 -19.70 27.15 -4.18
N SER A 274 -19.11 28.10 -3.46
CA SER A 274 -19.31 29.55 -3.63
C SER A 274 -18.13 30.21 -4.33
N SER A 275 -17.61 29.58 -5.40
CA SER A 275 -16.55 30.16 -6.22
C SER A 275 -16.98 31.46 -6.86
N THR A 276 -16.03 32.40 -7.00
CA THR A 276 -16.23 33.70 -7.63
C THR A 276 -14.99 34.05 -8.47
N GLU A 277 -15.03 35.19 -9.17
CA GLU A 277 -13.87 35.74 -9.90
C GLU A 277 -12.65 36.00 -9.01
N TYR A 278 -12.82 36.08 -7.68
CA TYR A 278 -11.76 36.39 -6.72
C TYR A 278 -11.24 35.17 -5.95
N GLY A 279 -11.94 34.03 -6.01
CA GLY A 279 -11.52 32.82 -5.32
C GLY A 279 -12.19 31.55 -5.85
N LEU A 280 -11.39 30.51 -6.04
CA LEU A 280 -11.83 29.18 -6.45
C LEU A 280 -11.98 28.29 -5.20
N GLY A 281 -13.22 27.95 -4.85
CA GLY A 281 -13.55 26.92 -3.87
C GLY A 281 -14.14 25.72 -4.59
N ILE A 282 -13.45 24.59 -4.58
CA ILE A 282 -13.92 23.41 -5.32
C ILE A 282 -13.79 22.11 -4.53
N ASN A 283 -14.80 21.26 -4.65
CA ASN A 283 -14.73 19.85 -4.29
C ASN A 283 -14.60 19.01 -5.57
N VAL A 284 -13.59 18.15 -5.62
CA VAL A 284 -13.37 17.21 -6.71
C VAL A 284 -13.67 15.81 -6.22
N TRP A 285 -14.71 15.18 -6.77
CA TRP A 285 -15.01 13.79 -6.46
C TRP A 285 -14.32 12.86 -7.44
N TYR A 286 -13.77 11.77 -6.91
CA TYR A 286 -13.13 10.72 -7.70
C TYR A 286 -13.58 9.35 -7.23
N ASN A 287 -13.53 8.37 -8.13
CA ASN A 287 -13.86 7.00 -7.77
C ASN A 287 -12.69 6.34 -7.03
N SER A 288 -12.88 6.06 -5.75
CA SER A 288 -11.86 5.48 -4.89
C SER A 288 -11.72 3.95 -5.01
N THR A 289 -12.62 3.25 -5.71
CA THR A 289 -12.48 1.78 -5.95
C THR A 289 -11.23 1.43 -6.72
N TYR A 290 -10.83 2.28 -7.67
CA TYR A 290 -9.57 2.14 -8.41
C TYR A 290 -8.34 2.11 -7.49
N GLY A 291 -8.48 2.56 -6.24
CA GLY A 291 -7.43 2.50 -5.21
C GLY A 291 -7.16 1.11 -4.66
N GLY A 292 -8.05 0.13 -4.91
CA GLY A 292 -7.86 -1.27 -4.51
C GLY A 292 -7.72 -1.47 -3.00
N LYS A 293 -8.42 -0.68 -2.19
CA LYS A 293 -8.28 -0.71 -0.71
C LYS A 293 -8.67 -2.08 -0.15
N THR A 294 -7.68 -2.88 0.21
CA THR A 294 -7.83 -3.94 1.21
C THR A 294 -7.13 -3.49 2.50
N ALA A 295 -7.61 -3.93 3.66
CA ALA A 295 -7.15 -3.45 4.97
C ALA A 295 -5.64 -3.62 5.25
N PHE A 296 -4.91 -4.33 4.40
CA PHE A 296 -3.49 -4.68 4.54
C PHE A 296 -2.63 -4.42 3.28
N SER A 297 -3.14 -3.72 2.25
CA SER A 297 -2.43 -3.54 0.97
C SER A 297 -2.08 -2.09 0.65
N PHE A 298 -1.04 -1.92 -0.20
CA PHE A 298 -0.68 -0.66 -0.84
C PHE A 298 -1.88 -0.06 -1.60
N ILE A 299 -2.05 1.25 -1.53
CA ILE A 299 -3.10 2.00 -2.21
C ILE A 299 -2.57 2.40 -3.59
N ALA A 300 -3.37 2.21 -4.65
CA ALA A 300 -2.98 2.64 -6.00
C ALA A 300 -2.78 4.17 -6.09
N ALA A 301 -1.82 4.59 -6.91
CA ALA A 301 -1.54 5.99 -7.22
C ALA A 301 -2.68 6.56 -8.10
N LEU A 302 -3.72 7.08 -7.45
CA LEU A 302 -4.90 7.58 -8.13
C LEU A 302 -4.58 8.84 -8.97
N ARG A 303 -5.21 8.91 -10.15
CA ARG A 303 -5.11 9.96 -11.17
C ARG A 303 -5.84 11.27 -10.80
N VAL A 304 -5.75 11.69 -9.54
CA VAL A 304 -6.38 12.92 -9.00
C VAL A 304 -5.66 14.21 -9.44
N PRO A 305 -4.31 14.28 -9.54
CA PRO A 305 -3.63 15.54 -9.86
C PRO A 305 -4.11 16.20 -11.15
N ARG A 306 -4.45 15.41 -12.19
CA ARG A 306 -4.94 15.96 -13.45
C ARG A 306 -6.35 16.56 -13.34
N LEU A 307 -7.22 15.99 -12.50
CA LEU A 307 -8.56 16.53 -12.25
C LEU A 307 -8.49 17.93 -11.67
N VAL A 308 -7.65 18.12 -10.66
CA VAL A 308 -7.45 19.42 -10.00
C VAL A 308 -6.79 20.41 -10.95
N ASN A 309 -5.80 19.95 -11.72
CA ASN A 309 -5.14 20.80 -12.71
C ASN A 309 -6.08 21.26 -13.83
N ALA A 310 -6.96 20.39 -14.33
CA ALA A 310 -7.92 20.73 -15.38
C ALA A 310 -8.85 21.88 -14.95
N VAL A 311 -9.45 21.78 -13.75
CA VAL A 311 -10.28 22.86 -13.18
C VAL A 311 -9.47 24.12 -12.96
N SER A 312 -8.30 24.00 -12.34
CA SER A 312 -7.48 25.17 -11.99
C SER A 312 -7.10 25.95 -13.25
N ASN A 313 -6.76 25.22 -14.33
CA ASN A 313 -6.44 25.81 -15.61
C ASN A 313 -7.67 26.46 -16.25
N ALA A 314 -8.83 25.79 -16.21
CA ALA A 314 -10.08 26.33 -16.75
C ALA A 314 -10.51 27.63 -16.03
N TYR A 315 -10.41 27.67 -14.70
CA TYR A 315 -10.69 28.85 -13.89
C TYR A 315 -9.77 30.03 -14.21
N LEU A 316 -8.46 29.78 -14.34
CA LEU A 316 -7.50 30.82 -14.68
C LEU A 316 -7.71 31.38 -16.08
N LYS A 317 -8.02 30.50 -17.05
CA LYS A 317 -8.37 30.92 -18.41
C LYS A 317 -9.64 31.76 -18.45
N TYR A 318 -10.63 31.42 -17.62
CA TYR A 318 -11.87 32.17 -17.49
C TYR A 318 -11.63 33.60 -16.98
N ILE A 319 -10.79 33.78 -15.95
CA ILE A 319 -10.59 35.10 -15.32
C ILE A 319 -9.56 35.97 -16.05
N ARG A 320 -8.44 35.39 -16.47
CA ARG A 320 -7.30 36.13 -17.03
C ARG A 320 -7.23 36.08 -18.56
N GLY A 321 -8.07 35.26 -19.19
CA GLY A 321 -8.04 35.01 -20.61
C GLY A 321 -7.12 33.85 -21.01
N PRO A 322 -7.08 33.50 -22.31
CA PRO A 322 -6.44 32.29 -22.82
C PRO A 322 -4.92 32.27 -22.72
N GLY A 323 -4.27 33.41 -22.44
CA GLY A 323 -2.82 33.52 -22.33
C GLY A 323 -2.24 33.06 -20.98
N MET A 324 -3.09 32.76 -19.99
CA MET A 324 -2.66 32.25 -18.69
C MET A 324 -2.96 30.77 -18.57
N GLU A 325 -1.93 29.97 -18.34
CA GLU A 325 -2.06 28.51 -18.19
C GLU A 325 -1.25 28.01 -17.01
N VAL A 326 -1.76 26.97 -16.34
CA VAL A 326 -1.01 26.23 -15.32
C VAL A 326 -0.76 24.82 -15.85
N LEU A 327 0.50 24.57 -16.22
CA LEU A 327 0.92 23.32 -16.81
C LEU A 327 1.36 22.33 -15.73
N LEU A 328 0.67 21.18 -15.67
CA LEU A 328 1.14 20.00 -14.95
C LEU A 328 1.90 19.11 -15.92
N GLU A 329 3.21 19.37 -16.05
CA GLU A 329 4.07 18.72 -17.05
C GLU A 329 4.19 17.21 -16.83
N TYR A 330 4.41 16.78 -15.59
CA TYR A 330 4.51 15.36 -15.26
C TYR A 330 4.25 15.07 -13.78
N VAL A 331 3.96 13.80 -13.50
CA VAL A 331 3.99 13.16 -12.19
C VAL A 331 5.10 12.11 -12.22
N LYS A 332 5.87 12.03 -11.14
CA LYS A 332 6.92 11.03 -10.98
C LYS A 332 6.95 10.53 -9.55
N ASP A 333 7.41 9.30 -9.37
CA ASP A 333 7.64 8.74 -8.05
C ASP A 333 8.95 9.25 -7.43
N MET A 334 9.17 8.91 -6.16
CA MET A 334 10.45 9.12 -5.50
C MET A 334 11.49 8.08 -5.94
N PRO A 335 12.79 8.44 -5.95
CA PRO A 335 13.86 7.48 -6.18
C PRO A 335 13.75 6.28 -5.24
N LYS A 336 13.89 5.08 -5.82
CA LYS A 336 13.82 3.82 -5.10
C LYS A 336 15.20 3.17 -5.04
N VAL A 337 15.60 2.73 -3.85
CA VAL A 337 16.79 1.87 -3.67
C VAL A 337 16.44 0.42 -4.01
N GLY A 338 17.43 -0.36 -4.44
CA GLY A 338 17.24 -1.77 -4.74
C GLY A 338 16.73 -2.52 -3.51
N THR A 339 15.70 -3.33 -3.69
CA THR A 339 15.07 -4.09 -2.61
C THR A 339 15.39 -5.56 -2.76
N SER A 340 15.95 -6.17 -1.72
CA SER A 340 16.01 -7.63 -1.57
C SER A 340 14.87 -8.08 -0.67
N TYR A 341 14.14 -9.11 -1.06
CA TYR A 341 13.14 -9.73 -0.19
C TYR A 341 13.84 -10.42 0.97
N ARG A 342 13.91 -9.75 2.12
CA ARG A 342 14.41 -10.33 3.37
C ARG A 342 13.21 -10.53 4.29
N PHE A 343 12.89 -11.78 4.56
CA PHE A 343 11.85 -12.14 5.50
C PHE A 343 12.50 -12.50 6.83
N ASP A 344 12.25 -11.74 7.89
CA ASP A 344 12.78 -12.05 9.22
C ASP A 344 11.72 -12.82 10.03
N LEU A 345 11.78 -14.15 9.94
CA LEU A 345 10.90 -15.05 10.69
C LEU A 345 11.07 -14.87 12.20
N SER A 346 12.29 -14.56 12.64
CA SER A 346 12.59 -14.37 14.06
C SER A 346 11.78 -13.20 14.60
N SER A 347 11.76 -12.06 13.91
CA SER A 347 10.98 -10.89 14.35
C SER A 347 9.48 -11.19 14.51
N LEU A 348 8.92 -12.05 13.65
CA LEU A 348 7.48 -12.36 13.62
C LEU A 348 7.07 -13.30 14.76
N ILE A 349 7.86 -14.35 15.04
CA ILE A 349 7.45 -15.44 15.95
C ILE A 349 8.13 -15.34 17.33
N SER A 350 9.19 -14.53 17.47
CA SER A 350 9.89 -14.35 18.76
C SER A 350 8.97 -13.95 19.92
N PRO A 351 7.96 -13.06 19.78
CA PRO A 351 7.05 -12.74 20.88
C PRO A 351 6.29 -13.95 21.39
N LEU A 352 5.84 -14.83 20.48
CA LEU A 352 5.11 -16.05 20.83
C LEU A 352 6.01 -17.04 21.56
N PHE A 353 7.22 -17.28 21.05
CA PHE A 353 8.18 -18.18 21.70
C PHE A 353 8.67 -17.66 23.04
N PHE A 354 8.92 -16.35 23.17
CA PHE A 354 9.27 -15.75 24.45
C PHE A 354 8.20 -16.00 25.50
N THR A 355 6.92 -15.77 25.13
CA THR A 355 5.78 -16.01 26.01
C THR A 355 5.71 -17.48 26.44
N TRP A 356 5.84 -18.41 25.49
CA TRP A 356 5.83 -19.85 25.79
C TRP A 356 7.00 -20.30 26.66
N ILE A 357 8.21 -19.78 26.45
CA ILE A 357 9.39 -20.13 27.26
C ILE A 357 9.19 -19.68 28.71
N VAL A 358 8.68 -18.45 28.92
CA VAL A 358 8.38 -17.94 30.26
C VAL A 358 7.26 -18.73 30.92
N GLU A 359 6.21 -19.09 30.16
CA GLU A 359 5.10 -19.92 30.66
C GLU A 359 5.54 -21.35 31.03
N LEU A 360 6.53 -21.94 30.33
CA LEU A 360 7.03 -23.29 30.65
C LEU A 360 7.73 -23.36 32.03
N LEU A 361 8.29 -22.25 32.52
CA LEU A 361 8.89 -22.17 33.86
C LEU A 361 7.82 -22.13 34.97
N PHE A 362 6.62 -21.64 34.67
CA PHE A 362 5.57 -21.45 35.68
C PHE A 362 5.05 -22.76 36.31
N PRO A 363 4.73 -23.83 35.55
CA PRO A 363 4.41 -25.13 36.11
C PRO A 363 5.50 -25.71 37.02
N VAL A 364 6.78 -25.45 36.73
CA VAL A 364 7.90 -25.91 37.58
C VAL A 364 7.86 -25.24 38.95
N MET A 365 7.65 -23.92 38.97
CA MET A 365 7.53 -23.17 40.23
C MET A 365 6.31 -23.62 41.05
N LEU A 366 5.16 -23.78 40.39
CA LEU A 366 3.92 -24.24 41.02
C LEU A 366 4.03 -25.66 41.57
N THR A 367 4.54 -26.60 40.78
CA THR A 367 4.70 -28.01 41.22
C THR A 367 5.61 -28.12 42.43
N TYR A 368 6.68 -27.31 42.52
CA TYR A 368 7.51 -27.21 43.71
C TYR A 368 6.72 -26.74 44.94
N LEU A 369 5.99 -25.63 44.83
CA LEU A 369 5.20 -25.08 45.94
C LEU A 369 4.11 -26.06 46.40
N VAL A 370 3.43 -26.71 45.45
CA VAL A 370 2.38 -27.71 45.74
C VAL A 370 2.99 -28.94 46.38
N TYR A 371 4.14 -29.43 45.89
CA TYR A 371 4.84 -30.57 46.46
C TYR A 371 5.27 -30.30 47.91
N GLU A 372 5.81 -29.11 48.20
CA GLU A 372 6.17 -28.71 49.56
C GLU A 372 4.97 -28.62 50.50
N LYS A 373 3.82 -28.17 49.97
CA LYS A 373 2.55 -28.14 50.71
C LYS A 373 2.03 -29.56 50.97
N GLN A 374 2.05 -30.43 49.96
CA GLN A 374 1.57 -31.82 50.04
C GLN A 374 2.37 -32.65 51.04
N GLN A 375 3.70 -32.56 51.00
CA GLN A 375 4.61 -33.27 51.91
C GLN A 375 4.75 -32.58 53.28
N LYS A 376 3.97 -31.52 53.54
CA LYS A 376 4.00 -30.73 54.78
C LYS A 376 5.39 -30.18 55.13
N LEU A 377 6.29 -30.05 54.15
CA LEU A 377 7.66 -29.57 54.33
C LEU A 377 7.66 -28.15 54.90
N LYS A 378 6.77 -27.27 54.43
CA LYS A 378 6.61 -25.91 54.95
C LYS A 378 6.26 -25.88 56.45
N ILE A 379 5.41 -26.81 56.90
CA ILE A 379 4.97 -26.89 58.31
C ILE A 379 6.14 -27.35 59.19
N MET A 380 6.91 -28.36 58.75
CA MET A 380 8.11 -28.81 59.45
C MET A 380 9.16 -27.70 59.57
N MET A 381 9.37 -26.90 58.51
CA MET A 381 10.31 -25.77 58.54
C MET A 381 9.85 -24.66 59.49
N LYS A 382 8.53 -24.42 59.57
CA LYS A 382 7.94 -23.50 60.54
C LYS A 382 8.13 -23.98 61.99
N MET A 383 7.99 -25.29 62.24
CA MET A 383 8.29 -25.90 63.55
C MET A 383 9.79 -25.81 63.92
N GLN A 384 10.68 -25.74 62.93
CA GLN A 384 12.12 -25.51 63.11
C GLN A 384 12.50 -24.02 63.31
N GLY A 385 11.52 -23.12 63.39
CA GLY A 385 11.73 -21.70 63.68
C GLY A 385 11.87 -20.79 62.46
N LEU A 386 11.56 -21.29 61.25
CA LEU A 386 11.50 -20.45 60.04
C LEU A 386 10.20 -19.63 60.02
N LYS A 387 10.34 -18.30 59.92
CA LYS A 387 9.19 -17.38 59.76
C LYS A 387 8.70 -17.36 58.30
N ASP A 388 7.41 -17.06 58.10
CA ASP A 388 6.79 -17.05 56.76
C ASP A 388 7.41 -15.98 55.82
N GLY A 389 7.79 -14.82 56.33
CA GLY A 389 8.41 -13.74 55.53
C GLY A 389 9.76 -14.14 54.89
N PRO A 390 10.76 -14.57 55.69
CA PRO A 390 12.03 -15.08 55.18
C PRO A 390 11.86 -16.24 54.18
N TYR A 391 10.93 -17.16 54.43
CA TYR A 391 10.62 -18.24 53.49
C TYR A 391 10.22 -17.72 52.11
N TRP A 392 9.26 -16.80 52.03
CA TRP A 392 8.81 -16.26 50.75
C TRP A 392 9.89 -15.44 50.04
N MET A 393 10.68 -14.65 50.79
CA MET A 393 11.81 -13.90 50.22
C MET A 393 12.88 -14.82 49.61
N ILE A 394 13.25 -15.89 50.32
CA ILE A 394 14.27 -16.84 49.84
C ILE A 394 13.74 -17.67 48.67
N SER A 395 12.48 -18.13 48.74
CA SER A 395 11.85 -18.89 47.65
C SER A 395 11.65 -18.03 46.39
N TYR A 396 11.23 -16.78 46.55
CA TYR A 396 11.11 -15.84 45.43
C TYR A 396 12.48 -15.53 44.82
N GLY A 397 13.50 -15.23 45.65
CA GLY A 397 14.87 -15.01 45.16
C GLY A 397 15.43 -16.23 44.43
N TYR A 398 15.14 -17.44 44.90
CA TYR A 398 15.53 -18.67 44.22
C TYR A 398 14.84 -18.85 42.86
N PHE A 399 13.53 -18.62 42.79
CA PHE A 399 12.79 -18.69 41.53
C PHE A 399 13.19 -17.59 40.53
N PHE A 400 13.49 -16.40 41.03
CA PHE A 400 14.01 -15.30 40.22
C PHE A 400 15.35 -15.65 39.58
N VAL A 401 16.28 -16.24 40.34
CA VAL A 401 17.59 -16.70 39.84
C VAL A 401 17.44 -17.86 38.84
N LEU A 402 16.34 -18.61 38.86
CA LEU A 402 16.06 -19.66 37.88
C LEU A 402 15.41 -19.15 36.59
N SER A 403 14.76 -17.99 36.64
CA SER A 403 14.10 -17.39 35.49
C SER A 403 15.02 -16.47 34.67
N VAL A 404 16.12 -16.02 35.27
CA VAL A 404 17.21 -15.27 34.61
C VAL A 404 18.24 -16.28 34.12
#